data_AF-A0A813IIM3-F1
#
_entry.id   AF-A0A813IIM3-F1
#
_cell.length_a   1.000
_cell.length_b   1.000
_cell.length_c   1.000
_cell.angle_alpha   90.00
_cell.angle_beta   90.00
_cell.angle_gamma   90.00
#
_symmetry.space_group_name_H-M   'P 1'
#
loop_
_entity.id
_entity.type
_entity.pdbx_description
1 polymer ?
#
loop_
_entity_poly.entity_id
_entity_poly.type
_entity_poly.pdbx_seq_one_letter_code
_entity_poly.pdbx_strand_id
1 'polypeptide(L)'
;FFPLGYLQKALALGDAVKMESVTMETDLETILEKVKAAGVDYDVFHAAQIKKAHGLQNRLAGTAWKEDCFAYRVHGDQVTEKGRDGNFEVKPDMCSKEVQKGDAKALQNYGRPYKDDKPTGTYYKYAKEPKDVIGFCDVSR
;
A
#
# COMPACT_ATOMS: atom_id res chain seq x y z
N PHE A 1 2.40 5.37 14.61
CA PHE A 1 3.13 4.41 13.74
C PHE A 1 4.61 4.52 14.06
N PHE A 2 5.31 3.43 14.32
CA PHE A 2 6.74 3.46 14.68
C PHE A 2 7.61 2.96 13.52
N PRO A 3 8.53 3.78 12.97
CA PRO A 3 9.47 3.31 11.96
C PRO A 3 10.33 2.16 12.53
N LEU A 4 10.47 1.07 11.77
CA LEU A 4 11.24 -0.10 12.23
C LEU A 4 12.68 0.25 12.62
N GLY A 5 13.31 1.17 11.87
CA GLY A 5 14.66 1.65 12.19
C GLY A 5 14.75 2.37 13.53
N TYR A 6 13.71 3.10 13.94
CA TYR A 6 13.63 3.70 15.27
C TYR A 6 13.53 2.62 16.34
N LEU A 7 12.63 1.64 16.18
CA LEU A 7 12.45 0.55 17.15
C LEU A 7 13.74 -0.24 17.38
N GLN A 8 14.45 -0.60 16.30
CA GLN A 8 15.73 -1.30 16.39
C GLN A 8 16.77 -0.50 17.18
N LYS A 9 16.86 0.82 16.93
CA LYS A 9 17.80 1.71 17.62
C LYS A 9 17.42 1.94 19.07
N ALA A 10 16.14 2.16 19.36
CA ALA A 10 15.63 2.34 20.71
C ALA A 10 15.82 1.08 21.57
N LEU A 11 15.51 -0.11 21.03
CA LEU A 11 15.72 -1.38 21.73
C LEU A 11 17.20 -1.69 21.97
N ALA A 12 18.08 -1.30 21.05
CA ALA A 12 19.53 -1.48 21.20
C ALA A 12 20.13 -0.64 22.35
N LEU A 13 19.44 0.37 22.86
CA LEU A 13 19.87 1.14 24.03
C LEU A 13 19.73 0.34 25.34
N GLY A 14 18.91 -0.72 25.35
CA GLY A 14 18.76 -1.63 26.48
C GLY A 14 18.46 -0.92 27.79
N ASP A 15 19.28 -1.17 28.82
CA ASP A 15 19.08 -0.63 30.17
C ASP A 15 19.19 0.91 30.25
N ALA A 16 19.82 1.58 29.28
CA ALA A 16 19.96 3.04 29.29
C ALA A 16 18.61 3.78 29.19
N VAL A 17 17.62 3.13 28.57
CA VAL A 17 16.26 3.66 28.40
C VAL A 17 15.22 2.89 29.21
N LYS A 18 15.66 1.96 30.08
CA LYS A 18 14.76 1.20 30.93
C LYS A 18 14.07 2.14 31.94
N MET A 19 12.76 1.98 32.07
CA MET A 19 11.92 2.71 33.01
C MET A 19 11.38 1.71 34.03
N GLU A 20 11.47 2.03 35.32
CA GLU A 20 11.12 1.08 36.39
C GLU A 20 9.61 0.90 36.57
N SER A 21 8.81 1.90 36.21
CA SER A 21 7.36 1.94 36.46
C SER A 21 6.58 2.36 35.22
N VAL A 22 6.63 1.56 34.15
CA VAL A 22 5.76 1.75 32.98
C VAL A 22 4.40 1.10 33.27
N THR A 23 3.35 1.90 33.20
CA THR A 23 1.95 1.47 33.34
C THR A 23 1.20 1.71 32.03
N MET A 24 -0.03 1.21 31.92
CA MET A 24 -0.90 1.48 30.76
C MET A 24 -1.30 2.96 30.65
N GLU A 25 -1.13 3.74 31.71
CA GLU A 25 -1.39 5.19 31.76
C GLU A 25 -0.13 6.02 31.46
N THR A 26 1.01 5.37 31.27
CA THR A 26 2.25 6.08 30.92
C THR A 26 2.11 6.67 29.54
N ASP A 27 2.25 8.00 29.48
CA ASP A 27 2.12 8.75 28.26
C ASP A 27 3.22 8.38 27.26
N LEU A 28 2.87 8.36 25.98
CA LEU A 28 3.79 7.92 24.93
C LEU A 28 4.97 8.89 24.82
N GLU A 29 4.70 10.17 24.96
CA GLU A 29 5.62 11.29 24.90
C GLU A 29 6.73 11.12 25.96
N THR A 30 6.39 10.60 27.15
CA THR A 30 7.38 10.31 28.19
C THR A 30 8.39 9.25 27.73
N ILE A 31 7.91 8.21 27.03
CA ILE A 31 8.77 7.16 26.48
C ILE A 31 9.67 7.73 25.37
N LEU A 32 9.09 8.55 24.49
CA LEU A 32 9.83 9.20 23.40
C LEU A 32 10.93 10.13 23.93
N GLU A 33 10.63 10.94 24.94
CA GLU A 33 11.59 11.84 25.58
C GLU A 33 12.75 11.08 26.23
N LYS A 34 12.46 9.97 26.92
CA LYS A 34 13.51 9.12 27.52
C LYS A 34 14.46 8.55 26.47
N VAL A 35 13.92 8.05 25.36
CA VAL A 35 14.72 7.49 24.25
C VAL A 35 15.49 8.59 23.51
N LYS A 36 14.89 9.76 23.34
CA LYS A 36 15.53 10.94 22.75
C LYS A 36 16.68 11.47 23.61
N ALA A 37 16.53 11.49 24.93
CA ALA A 37 17.59 11.85 25.87
C ALA A 37 18.79 10.89 25.79
N ALA A 38 18.57 9.64 25.38
CA ALA A 38 19.62 8.67 25.09
C ALA A 38 20.17 8.74 23.64
N GLY A 39 19.79 9.78 22.87
CA GLY A 39 20.34 10.10 21.56
C GLY A 39 19.58 9.51 20.36
N VAL A 40 18.40 8.91 20.56
CA VAL A 40 17.58 8.36 19.47
C VAL A 40 16.28 9.16 19.35
N ASP A 41 16.20 10.05 18.37
CA ASP A 41 15.06 10.93 18.17
C ASP A 41 14.01 10.34 17.21
N TYR A 42 12.81 10.07 17.70
CA TYR A 42 11.70 9.53 16.91
C TYR A 42 11.36 10.40 15.69
N ASP A 43 11.35 11.73 15.85
CA ASP A 43 10.90 12.64 14.79
C ASP A 43 11.82 12.59 13.57
N VAL A 44 13.12 12.38 13.80
CA VAL A 44 14.12 12.21 12.73
C VAL A 44 13.83 10.95 11.92
N PHE A 45 13.57 9.82 12.58
CA PHE A 45 13.25 8.56 11.89
C PHE A 45 11.90 8.63 11.18
N HIS A 46 10.90 9.25 11.82
CA HIS A 46 9.58 9.42 11.25
C HIS A 46 9.66 10.29 9.99
N ALA A 47 10.29 11.47 10.06
CA ALA A 47 10.47 12.35 8.92
C ALA A 47 11.23 11.66 7.77
N ALA A 48 12.29 10.90 8.07
CA ALA A 48 13.03 10.14 7.07
C ALA A 48 12.15 9.07 6.38
N GLN A 49 11.33 8.36 7.16
CA GLN A 49 10.42 7.33 6.64
C GLN A 49 9.31 7.94 5.77
N ILE A 50 8.70 9.05 6.19
CA ILE A 50 7.72 9.78 5.39
C ILE A 50 8.35 10.28 4.09
N LYS A 51 9.55 10.87 4.16
CA LYS A 51 10.29 11.31 2.96
C LYS A 51 10.56 10.15 2.00
N LYS A 52 10.94 8.98 2.51
CA LYS A 52 11.15 7.77 1.70
C LYS A 52 9.85 7.31 1.04
N ALA A 53 8.74 7.30 1.78
CA ALA A 53 7.43 6.92 1.26
C ALA A 53 6.97 7.87 0.15
N HIS A 54 7.06 9.19 0.37
CA HIS A 54 6.74 10.19 -0.65
C HIS A 54 7.65 10.08 -1.88
N GLY A 55 8.95 9.86 -1.68
CA GLY A 55 9.89 9.65 -2.78
C GLY A 55 9.52 8.43 -3.63
N LEU A 56 9.11 7.33 -2.98
CA LEU A 56 8.63 6.15 -3.68
C LEU A 56 7.31 6.42 -4.42
N GLN A 57 6.36 7.08 -3.77
CA GLN A 57 5.09 7.47 -4.39
C GLN A 57 5.32 8.33 -5.62
N ASN A 58 6.17 9.36 -5.55
CA ASN A 58 6.48 10.23 -6.68
C ASN A 58 7.13 9.47 -7.83
N ARG A 59 8.05 8.54 -7.52
CA ARG A 59 8.69 7.70 -8.54
C ARG A 59 7.69 6.79 -9.25
N LEU A 60 6.71 6.26 -8.51
CA LEU A 60 5.69 5.36 -9.04
C LEU A 60 4.51 6.10 -9.69
N ALA A 61 4.25 7.36 -9.32
CA ALA A 61 3.12 8.15 -9.79
C ALA A 61 3.10 8.32 -11.32
N GLY A 62 4.26 8.41 -11.97
CA GLY A 62 4.35 8.55 -13.42
C GLY A 62 4.54 7.23 -14.20
N THR A 63 4.77 6.12 -13.51
CA THR A 63 5.22 4.87 -14.16
C THR A 63 4.37 3.65 -13.84
N ALA A 64 3.85 3.54 -12.62
CA ALA A 64 3.13 2.36 -12.15
C ALA A 64 1.62 2.47 -12.32
N TRP A 65 1.06 3.67 -12.26
CA TRP A 65 -0.38 3.91 -12.26
C TRP A 65 -0.74 4.94 -13.32
N LYS A 66 -0.89 4.49 -14.56
CA LYS A 66 -1.41 5.34 -15.64
C LYS A 66 -2.93 5.26 -15.63
N GLU A 67 -3.60 6.33 -16.02
CA GLU A 67 -5.07 6.32 -16.15
C GLU A 67 -5.55 5.19 -17.06
N ASP A 68 -4.81 4.92 -18.14
CA ASP A 68 -5.14 3.87 -19.11
C ASP A 68 -4.96 2.44 -18.54
N CYS A 69 -4.39 2.29 -17.34
CA CYS A 69 -4.36 1.03 -16.62
C CYS A 69 -5.70 0.72 -15.92
N PHE A 70 -6.64 1.65 -15.89
CA PHE A 70 -7.93 1.50 -15.23
C PHE A 70 -9.07 1.63 -16.24
N ALA A 71 -10.00 0.68 -16.22
CA ALA A 71 -11.18 0.73 -17.08
C ALA A 71 -12.15 1.84 -16.64
N TYR A 72 -12.29 2.06 -15.33
CA TYR A 72 -13.29 2.96 -14.77
C TYR A 72 -12.71 3.85 -13.67
N ARG A 73 -13.30 5.03 -13.49
CA ARG A 73 -13.15 5.90 -12.32
C ARG A 73 -14.46 5.94 -11.55
N VAL A 74 -14.38 5.79 -10.23
CA VAL A 74 -15.52 5.90 -9.34
C VAL A 74 -15.35 7.16 -8.49
N HIS A 75 -16.34 8.05 -8.52
CA HIS A 75 -16.37 9.25 -7.69
C HIS A 75 -17.74 9.39 -7.03
N GLY A 76 -17.81 9.13 -5.72
CA GLY A 76 -19.09 8.92 -5.03
C GLY A 76 -19.79 7.68 -5.59
N ASP A 77 -21.03 7.84 -6.03
CA ASP A 77 -21.82 6.77 -6.68
C ASP A 77 -21.73 6.78 -8.21
N GLN A 78 -20.98 7.72 -8.80
CA GLN A 78 -20.85 7.84 -10.25
C GLN A 78 -19.67 7.02 -10.77
N VAL A 79 -19.94 6.22 -11.82
CA VAL A 79 -18.93 5.50 -12.59
C VAL A 79 -18.68 6.24 -13.90
N THR A 80 -17.41 6.48 -14.24
CA THR A 80 -17.01 7.05 -15.52
C THR A 80 -15.99 6.17 -16.23
N GLU A 81 -16.08 6.05 -17.54
CA GLU A 81 -15.11 5.36 -18.40
C GLU A 81 -14.37 6.37 -19.26
N LYS A 82 -13.10 6.11 -19.58
CA LYS A 82 -12.33 6.95 -20.49
C LYS A 82 -12.72 6.64 -21.95
N GLY A 83 -13.31 7.62 -22.62
CA GLY A 83 -13.65 7.56 -24.04
C GLY A 83 -12.42 7.58 -24.95
N ARG A 84 -12.62 7.31 -26.24
CA ARG A 84 -11.54 7.29 -27.26
C ARG A 84 -10.91 8.66 -27.50
N ASP A 85 -11.64 9.73 -27.20
CA ASP A 85 -11.19 11.12 -27.27
C ASP A 85 -10.41 11.55 -26.01
N GLY A 86 -10.26 10.65 -25.03
CA GLY A 86 -9.61 10.90 -23.76
C GLY A 86 -10.51 11.55 -22.70
N ASN A 87 -11.76 11.87 -23.02
CA ASN A 87 -12.72 12.43 -22.07
C ASN A 87 -13.38 11.34 -21.23
N PHE A 88 -13.73 11.65 -19.99
CA PHE A 88 -14.44 10.72 -19.12
C PHE A 88 -15.95 10.84 -19.30
N GLU A 89 -16.60 9.76 -19.70
CA GLU A 89 -18.05 9.68 -19.90
C GLU A 89 -18.72 8.95 -18.73
N VAL A 90 -19.85 9.48 -18.27
CA VAL A 90 -20.64 8.84 -17.21
C VAL A 90 -21.31 7.57 -17.74
N LYS A 91 -21.24 6.49 -16.97
CA LYS A 91 -21.94 5.23 -17.24
C LYS A 91 -23.14 5.09 -16.31
N PRO A 92 -24.33 5.58 -16.69
CA PRO A 92 -25.50 5.60 -15.81
C PRO A 92 -26.00 4.20 -15.44
N ASP A 93 -25.73 3.21 -16.28
CA ASP A 93 -26.17 1.82 -16.08
C ASP A 93 -25.24 1.01 -15.15
N MET A 94 -24.13 1.60 -14.70
CA MET A 94 -23.14 0.92 -13.86
C MET A 94 -23.26 1.34 -12.39
N CYS A 95 -23.35 0.36 -11.51
CA CYS A 95 -23.34 0.60 -10.07
C CYS A 95 -21.90 0.67 -9.53
N SER A 96 -21.55 1.78 -8.85
CA SER A 96 -20.25 1.98 -8.18
C SER A 96 -19.85 0.81 -7.28
N LYS A 97 -20.82 0.27 -6.52
CA LYS A 97 -20.61 -0.84 -5.57
C LYS A 97 -20.29 -2.15 -6.28
N GLU A 98 -20.87 -2.39 -7.46
CA GLU A 98 -20.58 -3.61 -8.22
C GLU A 98 -19.19 -3.58 -8.84
N VAL A 99 -18.77 -2.42 -9.37
CA VAL A 99 -17.39 -2.20 -9.84
C VAL A 99 -16.40 -2.43 -8.71
N GLN A 100 -16.60 -1.79 -7.56
CA GLN A 100 -15.72 -1.96 -6.39
C GLN A 100 -15.70 -3.40 -5.87
N LYS A 101 -16.84 -4.10 -5.88
CA LYS A 101 -16.92 -5.52 -5.50
C LYS A 101 -16.16 -6.41 -6.48
N GLY A 102 -16.22 -6.10 -7.78
CA GLY A 102 -15.44 -6.75 -8.83
C GLY A 102 -13.94 -6.61 -8.57
N ASP A 103 -13.47 -5.38 -8.35
CA ASP A 103 -12.07 -5.09 -8.05
C ASP A 103 -11.60 -5.77 -6.76
N ALA A 104 -12.40 -5.69 -5.69
CA ALA A 104 -12.08 -6.38 -4.44
C ALA A 104 -11.94 -7.89 -4.63
N LYS A 105 -12.84 -8.51 -5.40
CA LYS A 105 -12.76 -9.93 -5.74
C LYS A 105 -11.52 -10.25 -6.58
N ALA A 106 -11.17 -9.42 -7.55
CA ALA A 106 -9.97 -9.59 -8.37
C ALA A 106 -8.69 -9.51 -7.51
N LEU A 107 -8.60 -8.51 -6.64
CA LEU A 107 -7.46 -8.31 -5.74
C LEU A 107 -7.32 -9.43 -4.70
N GLN A 108 -8.43 -9.90 -4.10
CA GLN A 108 -8.42 -11.01 -3.15
C GLN A 108 -7.96 -12.33 -3.77
N ASN A 109 -8.19 -12.50 -5.07
CA ASN A 109 -7.77 -13.68 -5.82
C ASN A 109 -6.48 -13.46 -6.61
N TYR A 110 -5.81 -12.32 -6.44
CA TYR A 110 -4.52 -12.07 -7.05
C TYR A 110 -3.51 -13.13 -6.58
N GLY A 111 -2.82 -13.77 -7.54
CA GLY A 111 -1.90 -14.86 -7.23
C GLY A 111 -2.59 -16.19 -6.90
N ARG A 112 -3.86 -16.38 -7.25
CA ARG A 112 -4.50 -17.70 -7.28
C ARG A 112 -4.58 -18.24 -8.72
N PRO A 113 -4.25 -19.52 -8.96
CA PRO A 113 -4.65 -20.20 -10.18
C PRO A 113 -6.16 -20.19 -10.37
N TYR A 114 -6.59 -20.12 -11.63
CA TYR A 114 -7.99 -20.28 -11.99
C TYR A 114 -8.15 -21.61 -12.72
N LYS A 115 -9.20 -22.34 -12.37
CA LYS A 115 -9.63 -23.55 -13.06
C LYS A 115 -11.14 -23.43 -13.28
N ASP A 116 -11.60 -23.58 -14.51
CA ASP A 116 -13.01 -23.44 -14.88
C ASP A 116 -13.62 -22.10 -14.39
N ASP A 117 -12.90 -20.98 -14.64
CA ASP A 117 -13.23 -19.61 -14.21
C ASP A 117 -13.38 -19.38 -12.70
N LYS A 118 -12.91 -20.32 -11.88
CA LYS A 118 -12.95 -20.23 -10.42
C LYS A 118 -11.54 -20.21 -9.83
N PRO A 119 -11.27 -19.38 -8.81
CA PRO A 119 -9.98 -19.38 -8.13
C PRO A 119 -9.81 -20.69 -7.36
N THR A 120 -8.63 -21.29 -7.43
CA THR A 120 -8.29 -22.47 -6.65
C THR A 120 -8.08 -22.12 -5.17
N GLY A 121 -8.15 -23.13 -4.29
CA GLY A 121 -7.88 -22.96 -2.85
C GLY A 121 -6.40 -22.78 -2.51
N THR A 122 -5.50 -22.99 -3.46
CA THR A 122 -4.05 -22.86 -3.30
C THR A 122 -3.56 -21.54 -3.88
N TYR A 123 -2.58 -20.92 -3.23
CA TYR A 123 -1.79 -19.83 -3.81
C TYR A 123 -0.64 -20.41 -4.63
N TYR A 124 -0.09 -19.65 -5.59
CA TYR A 124 1.13 -20.09 -6.25
C TYR A 124 2.25 -20.27 -5.23
N LYS A 125 2.92 -21.44 -5.28
CA LYS A 125 4.06 -21.75 -4.42
C LYS A 125 5.30 -20.90 -4.76
N TYR A 126 5.36 -20.41 -5.99
CA TYR A 126 6.43 -19.58 -6.54
C TYR A 126 5.84 -18.35 -7.23
N ALA A 127 6.63 -17.30 -7.44
CA ALA A 127 6.21 -16.22 -8.31
C ALA A 127 5.88 -16.79 -9.71
N LYS A 128 4.81 -16.30 -10.33
CA LYS A 128 4.50 -16.61 -11.72
C LYS A 128 5.66 -16.20 -12.61
N GLU A 129 5.97 -16.99 -13.63
CA GLU A 129 6.87 -16.49 -14.69
C GLU A 129 6.19 -15.31 -15.40
N PRO A 130 6.94 -14.32 -15.91
CA PRO A 130 6.35 -13.15 -16.58
C PRO A 130 5.31 -13.50 -17.64
N LYS A 131 5.50 -14.61 -18.37
CA LYS A 131 4.58 -15.12 -19.40
C LYS A 131 3.24 -15.64 -18.87
N ASP A 132 3.17 -16.00 -17.58
CA ASP A 132 1.96 -16.55 -16.93
C ASP A 132 1.11 -15.47 -16.26
N VAL A 133 1.58 -14.22 -16.29
CA VAL A 133 0.87 -13.05 -15.79
C VAL A 133 0.28 -12.30 -16.97
N ILE A 134 -1.02 -12.47 -17.19
CA ILE A 134 -1.78 -11.65 -18.15
C ILE A 134 -1.74 -10.20 -17.66
N GLY A 135 -1.12 -9.30 -18.42
CA GLY A 135 -1.32 -7.85 -18.25
C GLY A 135 -0.20 -7.00 -17.64
N PHE A 136 1.01 -7.50 -17.41
CA PHE A 136 2.15 -6.59 -17.21
C PHE A 136 2.70 -6.18 -18.57
N CYS A 137 1.98 -5.26 -19.22
CA CYS A 137 2.36 -4.50 -20.42
C CYS A 137 3.21 -5.28 -21.44
N ASP A 138 2.60 -5.66 -22.56
CA ASP A 138 3.33 -5.77 -23.82
C ASP A 138 3.96 -4.40 -24.11
N VAL A 139 5.20 -4.20 -23.66
CA VAL A 139 6.04 -3.07 -24.06
C VAL A 139 6.83 -3.55 -25.27
N SER A 140 6.13 -3.80 -26.37
CA SER A 140 6.77 -3.90 -27.67
C SER A 140 7.39 -2.54 -27.98
N ARG A 141 8.73 -2.49 -27.91
CA ARG A 141 9.56 -1.43 -28.50
C ARG A 141 9.51 -1.48 -30.02
#